data_AF-A0A4P9A1C7-F1
#
_entry.id   AF-A0A4P9A1C7-F1
#
_cell.length_a   1.000
_cell.length_b   1.000
_cell.length_c   1.000
_cell.angle_alpha   90.00
_cell.angle_beta   90.00
_cell.angle_gamma   90.00
#
_symmetry.space_group_name_H-M   'P 1'
#
loop_
_entity.id
_entity.type
_entity.pdbx_description
1 polymer ?
#
loop_
_entity_poly.entity_id
_entity_poly.type
_entity_poly.pdbx_seq_one_letter_code
_entity_poly.pdbx_strand_id
1 'polypeptide(L)'
;MKITDISLQTRDKNRVNVSIDGKYRFSLDVFQVGELGIKVGREYSDEELTALEDESQFGKLYARAMEYCLARPRSVKELRDYLWRKTRPTKKRSPKTGEITERPGVKLEITERVLARLIEKKYLDDEKFARFWLEHRFLQKGTSVRRLKLELAQKGIDRETIGQLVSENIRSDDEELRKIIAKKRYKYAGDQQKFMAYLARQGFSYDDIRAALGGESDE
;
A
#
# COMPACT_ATOMS: atom_id res chain seq x y z
N MET A 1 20.65 -8.29 32.43
CA MET A 1 19.27 -8.15 32.97
C MET A 1 18.53 -9.47 32.84
N LYS A 2 17.55 -9.79 33.71
CA LYS A 2 16.93 -11.13 33.77
C LYS A 2 15.47 -11.13 33.32
N ILE A 3 15.09 -12.10 32.47
CA ILE A 3 13.66 -12.31 32.14
C ILE A 3 12.97 -12.92 33.35
N THR A 4 11.98 -12.21 33.89
CA THR A 4 11.24 -12.60 35.09
C THR A 4 9.89 -13.22 34.79
N ASP A 5 9.26 -12.87 33.67
CA ASP A 5 7.93 -13.37 33.29
C ASP A 5 7.74 -13.39 31.76
N ILE A 6 7.04 -14.42 31.29
CA ILE A 6 6.54 -14.52 29.92
C ILE A 6 5.06 -14.92 30.00
N SER A 7 4.17 -14.00 29.66
CA SER A 7 2.72 -14.17 29.81
C SER A 7 1.97 -13.86 28.51
N LEU A 8 0.88 -14.58 28.23
CA LEU A 8 0.06 -14.35 27.03
C LEU A 8 -0.64 -12.97 27.09
N GLN A 9 -0.80 -12.30 25.94
CA GLN A 9 -1.56 -11.07 25.88
C GLN A 9 -3.08 -11.32 25.95
N THR A 10 -3.80 -10.41 26.61
CA THR A 10 -5.26 -10.52 26.79
C THR A 10 -6.04 -10.44 25.48
N ARG A 11 -5.60 -9.60 24.54
CA ARG A 11 -6.33 -9.34 23.26
C ARG A 11 -5.85 -10.21 22.11
N ASP A 12 -4.60 -10.65 22.13
CA ASP A 12 -3.97 -11.40 21.07
C ASP A 12 -3.21 -12.58 21.66
N LYS A 13 -3.84 -13.75 21.65
CA LYS A 13 -3.27 -14.96 22.27
C LYS A 13 -2.06 -15.51 21.52
N ASN A 14 -1.80 -15.05 20.30
CA ASN A 14 -0.61 -15.43 19.53
C ASN A 14 0.63 -14.61 19.93
N ARG A 15 0.47 -13.68 20.89
CA ARG A 15 1.57 -12.87 21.40
C ARG A 15 1.75 -13.02 22.89
N VAL A 16 3.01 -12.92 23.31
CA VAL A 16 3.40 -12.88 24.71
C VAL A 16 4.00 -11.53 25.08
N ASN A 17 3.79 -11.14 26.32
CA ASN A 17 4.51 -10.08 27.01
C ASN A 17 5.76 -10.67 27.63
N VAL A 18 6.89 -9.98 27.47
CA VAL A 18 8.15 -10.34 28.10
C VAL A 18 8.50 -9.26 29.12
N SER A 19 8.67 -9.67 30.38
CA SER A 19 9.03 -8.80 31.49
C SER A 19 10.46 -9.07 31.93
N ILE A 20 11.20 -7.99 32.15
CA ILE A 20 12.60 -7.98 32.57
C ILE A 20 12.68 -7.29 33.91
N ASP A 21 13.31 -7.94 34.89
CA ASP A 21 13.43 -7.45 36.26
C ASP A 21 12.09 -6.95 36.84
N GLY A 22 11.00 -7.68 36.53
CA GLY A 22 9.64 -7.39 37.00
C GLY A 22 8.86 -6.33 36.20
N LYS A 23 9.46 -5.72 35.16
CA LYS A 23 8.82 -4.70 34.34
C LYS A 23 8.60 -5.19 32.90
N TYR A 24 7.41 -4.96 32.36
CA TYR A 24 7.14 -5.20 30.94
C TYR A 24 8.11 -4.40 30.07
N ARG A 25 8.74 -5.06 29.09
CA ARG A 25 9.66 -4.40 28.17
C ARG A 25 9.15 -4.45 26.73
N PHE A 26 8.88 -5.64 26.22
CA PHE A 26 8.44 -5.85 24.84
C PHE A 26 7.52 -7.05 24.73
N SER A 27 7.04 -7.31 23.51
CA SER A 27 6.14 -8.43 23.25
C SER A 27 6.50 -9.09 21.94
N LEU A 28 6.60 -10.42 21.96
CA LEU A 28 6.96 -11.24 20.80
C LEU A 28 5.79 -12.11 20.40
N ASP A 29 5.82 -12.58 19.16
CA ASP A 29 4.95 -13.66 18.73
C ASP A 29 5.36 -14.99 19.41
N VAL A 30 4.41 -15.88 19.66
CA VAL A 30 4.66 -17.18 20.30
C VAL A 30 5.71 -17.99 19.53
N PHE A 31 5.72 -17.93 18.19
CA PHE A 31 6.73 -18.60 17.37
C PHE A 31 8.12 -17.97 17.55
N GLN A 32 8.21 -16.63 17.60
CA GLN A 32 9.47 -15.93 17.82
C GLN A 32 10.10 -16.29 19.18
N VAL A 33 9.30 -16.49 20.23
CA VAL A 33 9.80 -16.92 21.55
C VAL A 33 10.51 -18.27 21.45
N GLY A 34 9.93 -19.20 20.70
CA GLY A 34 10.51 -20.52 20.44
C GLY A 34 11.78 -20.44 19.60
N GLU A 35 11.74 -19.72 18.47
CA GLU A 35 12.88 -19.57 17.55
C GLU A 35 14.09 -18.89 18.22
N LEU A 36 13.84 -17.85 19.02
CA LEU A 36 14.89 -17.09 19.72
C LEU A 36 15.33 -17.79 21.03
N GLY A 37 14.70 -18.92 21.39
CA GLY A 37 15.05 -19.70 22.58
C GLY A 37 14.89 -18.91 23.88
N ILE A 38 13.88 -18.05 23.96
CA ILE A 38 13.68 -17.16 25.10
C ILE A 38 13.04 -17.95 26.25
N LYS A 39 13.68 -17.91 27.42
CA LYS A 39 13.25 -18.61 28.63
C LYS A 39 13.26 -17.70 29.84
N VAL A 40 12.29 -17.91 30.73
CA VAL A 40 12.28 -17.27 32.05
C VAL A 40 13.53 -17.69 32.81
N GLY A 41 14.15 -16.73 33.49
CA GLY A 41 15.35 -16.95 34.30
C GLY A 41 16.67 -16.77 33.56
N ARG A 42 16.67 -16.69 32.23
CA ARG A 42 17.87 -16.41 31.43
C ARG A 42 18.26 -14.93 31.54
N GLU A 43 19.56 -14.68 31.62
CA GLU A 43 20.14 -13.35 31.59
C GLU A 43 20.52 -12.96 30.16
N TYR A 44 20.35 -11.68 29.86
CA TYR A 44 20.68 -11.09 28.57
C TYR A 44 21.47 -9.79 28.77
N SER A 45 22.35 -9.50 27.81
CA SER A 45 23.00 -8.19 27.69
C SER A 45 22.04 -7.13 27.13
N ASP A 46 22.36 -5.85 27.28
CA ASP A 46 21.56 -4.76 26.74
C ASP A 46 21.48 -4.82 25.20
N GLU A 47 22.56 -5.25 24.55
CA GLU A 47 22.62 -5.45 23.10
C GLU A 47 21.67 -6.57 22.66
N GLU A 48 21.66 -7.70 23.37
CA GLU A 48 20.75 -8.81 23.09
C GLU A 48 19.29 -8.37 23.27
N LEU A 49 18.98 -7.64 24.34
CA LEU A 49 17.63 -7.13 24.58
C LEU A 49 17.17 -6.16 23.50
N THR A 50 18.06 -5.26 23.06
CA THR A 50 17.79 -4.33 21.97
C THR A 50 17.49 -5.09 20.67
N ALA A 51 18.24 -6.17 20.38
CA ALA A 51 17.97 -7.02 19.22
C ALA A 51 16.62 -7.73 19.32
N LEU A 52 16.26 -8.24 20.50
CA LEU A 52 14.94 -8.86 20.75
C LEU A 52 13.79 -7.86 20.56
N GLU A 53 14.00 -6.60 20.94
CA GLU A 53 13.00 -5.56 20.72
C GLU A 53 12.82 -5.20 19.26
N ASP A 54 13.91 -5.08 18.52
CA ASP A 54 13.89 -4.84 17.08
C ASP A 54 13.15 -5.99 16.37
N GLU A 55 13.36 -7.23 16.80
CA GLU A 55 12.63 -8.41 16.30
C GLU A 55 11.14 -8.38 16.68
N SER A 56 10.82 -7.91 17.90
CA SER A 56 9.44 -7.66 18.31
C SER A 56 8.78 -6.60 17.44
N GLN A 57 9.45 -5.48 17.17
CA GLN A 57 8.96 -4.39 16.31
C GLN A 57 8.78 -4.87 14.88
N PHE A 58 9.74 -5.63 14.34
CA PHE A 58 9.64 -6.27 13.03
C PHE A 58 8.37 -7.12 12.94
N GLY A 59 8.14 -8.03 13.89
CA GLY A 59 6.94 -8.88 13.91
C GLY A 59 5.63 -8.07 13.93
N LYS A 60 5.54 -7.00 14.76
CA LYS A 60 4.32 -6.16 14.80
C LYS A 60 4.11 -5.41 13.48
N LEU A 61 5.18 -4.91 12.88
CA LEU A 61 5.09 -4.13 11.66
C LEU A 61 4.80 -5.02 10.45
N TYR A 62 5.43 -6.19 10.39
CA TYR A 62 5.21 -7.20 9.35
C TYR A 62 3.76 -7.65 9.31
N ALA A 63 3.16 -8.02 10.45
CA ALA A 63 1.75 -8.42 10.52
C ALA A 63 0.81 -7.33 9.98
N ARG A 64 1.00 -6.08 10.42
CA ARG A 64 0.19 -4.94 9.95
C ARG A 64 0.39 -4.61 8.48
N ALA A 65 1.62 -4.73 7.98
CA ALA A 65 1.95 -4.50 6.58
C ALA A 65 1.34 -5.61 5.70
N MET A 66 1.34 -6.86 6.18
CA MET A 66 0.67 -7.98 5.53
C MET A 66 -0.84 -7.76 5.46
N GLU A 67 -1.50 -7.41 6.57
CA GLU A 67 -2.94 -7.04 6.58
C GLU A 67 -3.25 -5.91 5.58
N TYR A 68 -2.38 -4.89 5.51
CA TYR A 68 -2.52 -3.78 4.57
C TYR A 68 -2.47 -4.22 3.10
N CYS A 69 -1.64 -5.22 2.79
CA CYS A 69 -1.52 -5.82 1.45
C CYS A 69 -2.67 -6.79 1.13
N LEU A 70 -3.19 -7.51 2.13
CA LEU A 70 -4.30 -8.46 1.94
C LEU A 70 -5.65 -7.76 1.74
N ALA A 71 -5.82 -6.54 2.25
CA ALA A 71 -7.07 -5.78 2.08
C ALA A 71 -7.39 -5.43 0.61
N ARG A 72 -6.36 -5.18 -0.21
CA ARG A 72 -6.44 -5.04 -1.68
C ARG A 72 -5.04 -5.09 -2.29
N PRO A 73 -4.88 -5.41 -3.59
CA PRO A 73 -3.59 -5.30 -4.27
C PRO A 73 -2.96 -3.91 -4.05
N ARG A 74 -1.68 -3.89 -3.67
CA ARG A 74 -0.87 -2.67 -3.44
C ARG A 74 0.35 -2.70 -4.35
N SER A 75 0.82 -1.53 -4.75
CA SER A 75 2.18 -1.39 -5.31
C SER A 75 3.22 -1.34 -4.21
N VAL A 76 4.46 -1.63 -4.57
CA VAL A 76 5.64 -1.51 -3.71
C VAL A 76 5.76 -0.08 -3.17
N LYS A 77 5.54 0.93 -4.00
CA LYS A 77 5.54 2.34 -3.57
C LYS A 77 4.49 2.62 -2.51
N GLU A 78 3.25 2.14 -2.69
CA GLU A 78 2.19 2.34 -1.70
C GLU A 78 2.56 1.74 -0.34
N LEU A 79 3.19 0.56 -0.32
CA LEU A 79 3.66 -0.02 0.94
C LEU A 79 4.85 0.77 1.50
N ARG A 80 5.82 1.19 0.68
CA ARG A 80 6.95 2.01 1.12
C ARG A 80 6.48 3.31 1.80
N ASP A 81 5.52 4.00 1.19
CA ASP A 81 4.91 5.21 1.76
C ASP A 81 4.12 4.91 3.05
N TYR A 82 3.51 3.73 3.15
CA TYR A 82 2.86 3.26 4.37
C TYR A 82 3.87 3.03 5.50
N LEU A 83 4.97 2.34 5.21
CA LEU A 83 6.02 2.01 6.19
C LEU A 83 6.79 3.25 6.63
N TRP A 84 7.08 4.17 5.71
CA TRP A 84 7.72 5.45 6.04
C TRP A 84 6.87 6.28 7.03
N ARG A 85 5.54 6.26 6.92
CA ARG A 85 4.68 6.90 7.94
C ARG A 85 4.81 6.27 9.32
N LYS A 86 5.30 5.03 9.43
CA LYS A 86 5.55 4.34 10.71
C LYS A 86 6.90 4.67 11.33
N THR A 87 7.83 5.27 10.59
CA THR A 87 9.11 5.75 11.14
C THR A 87 8.97 7.09 11.87
N ARG A 88 7.84 7.78 11.66
CA ARG A 88 7.55 9.05 12.32
C ARG A 88 7.03 8.81 13.74
N PRO A 89 7.44 9.63 14.72
CA PRO A 89 6.85 9.59 16.05
C PRO A 89 5.37 9.97 15.98
N THR A 90 4.57 9.34 16.84
CA THR A 90 3.12 9.58 16.89
C THR A 90 2.74 10.10 18.25
N LYS A 91 1.97 11.19 18.29
CA LYS A 91 1.43 11.77 19.52
C LYS A 91 0.02 11.26 19.73
N LYS A 92 -0.26 10.73 20.91
CA LYS A 92 -1.59 10.25 21.30
C LYS A 92 -2.05 10.97 22.56
N ARG A 93 -3.21 11.62 22.47
CA ARG A 93 -3.89 12.21 23.61
C ARG A 93 -4.73 11.16 24.34
N SER A 94 -4.55 11.06 25.65
CA SER A 94 -5.40 10.25 26.52
C SER A 94 -6.81 10.86 26.57
N PRO A 95 -7.88 10.11 26.23
CA PRO A 95 -9.24 10.63 26.32
C PRO A 95 -9.67 10.96 27.76
N LYS A 96 -9.10 10.27 28.76
CA LYS A 96 -9.48 10.40 30.17
C LYS A 96 -8.70 11.50 30.90
N THR A 97 -7.38 11.55 30.68
CA THR A 97 -6.48 12.47 31.43
C THR A 97 -6.08 13.70 30.62
N GLY A 98 -6.33 13.72 29.31
CA GLY A 98 -5.92 14.81 28.42
C GLY A 98 -4.43 14.86 28.11
N GLU A 99 -3.61 14.04 28.78
CA GLU A 99 -2.16 13.95 28.60
C GLU A 99 -1.77 13.50 27.20
N ILE A 100 -0.69 14.08 26.67
CA ILE A 100 -0.14 13.74 25.36
C ILE A 100 1.06 12.82 25.58
N THR A 101 0.94 11.59 25.09
CA THR A 101 2.04 10.62 25.08
C THR A 101 2.64 10.56 23.68
N GLU A 102 3.96 10.67 23.59
CA GLU A 102 4.69 10.49 22.35
C GLU A 102 5.21 9.05 22.26
N ARG A 103 4.97 8.42 21.12
CA ARG A 103 5.49 7.09 20.82
C ARG A 103 6.55 7.23 19.73
N PRO A 104 7.76 6.71 19.94
CA PRO A 104 8.79 6.74 18.91
C PRO A 104 8.32 5.97 17.68
N GLY A 105 8.82 6.39 16.52
CA GLY A 105 8.63 5.65 15.28
C GLY A 105 9.47 4.38 15.24
N VAL A 106 9.19 3.55 14.25
CA VAL A 106 9.98 2.34 13.97
C VAL A 106 11.27 2.72 13.24
N LYS A 107 12.38 2.04 13.57
CA LYS A 107 13.67 2.19 12.89
C LYS A 107 13.55 1.92 11.38
N LEU A 108 14.35 2.62 10.57
CA LEU A 108 14.26 2.52 9.10
C LEU A 108 14.62 1.11 8.62
N GLU A 109 15.64 0.50 9.21
CA GLU A 109 16.17 -0.82 8.88
C GLU A 109 15.08 -1.90 9.05
N ILE A 110 14.24 -1.75 10.07
CA ILE A 110 13.11 -2.64 10.32
C ILE A 110 12.06 -2.48 9.20
N THR A 111 11.78 -1.25 8.78
CA THR A 111 10.82 -1.01 7.70
C THR A 111 11.30 -1.56 6.36
N GLU A 112 12.58 -1.42 6.05
CA GLU A 112 13.19 -1.97 4.85
C GLU A 112 13.18 -3.50 4.87
N ARG A 113 13.50 -4.11 6.01
CA ARG A 113 13.41 -5.56 6.21
C ARG A 113 11.98 -6.08 6.01
N VAL A 114 10.95 -5.36 6.49
CA VAL A 114 9.54 -5.71 6.27
C VAL A 114 9.18 -5.64 4.78
N LEU A 115 9.57 -4.57 4.09
CA LEU A 115 9.32 -4.40 2.66
C LEU A 115 9.96 -5.55 1.87
N ALA A 116 11.24 -5.83 2.13
CA ALA A 116 11.98 -6.91 1.46
C ALA A 116 11.30 -8.27 1.67
N ARG A 117 10.90 -8.60 2.91
CA ARG A 117 10.24 -9.87 3.23
C ARG A 117 8.89 -10.02 2.51
N LEU A 118 8.11 -8.94 2.36
CA LEU A 118 6.82 -8.99 1.66
C LEU A 118 6.98 -9.15 0.13
N ILE A 119 8.03 -8.57 -0.45
CA ILE A 119 8.40 -8.78 -1.86
C ILE A 119 8.89 -10.22 -2.07
N GLU A 120 9.80 -10.70 -1.22
CA GLU A 120 10.34 -12.07 -1.27
C GLU A 120 9.22 -13.12 -1.21
N LYS A 121 8.24 -12.93 -0.32
CA LYS A 121 7.07 -13.82 -0.19
C LYS A 121 6.01 -13.60 -1.27
N LYS A 122 6.25 -12.74 -2.25
CA LYS A 122 5.35 -12.42 -3.38
C LYS A 122 3.99 -11.87 -2.95
N TYR A 123 3.89 -11.27 -1.75
CA TYR A 123 2.71 -10.50 -1.34
C TYR A 123 2.66 -9.14 -2.02
N LEU A 124 3.81 -8.63 -2.47
CA LEU A 124 3.94 -7.46 -3.31
C LEU A 124 4.60 -7.83 -4.63
N ASP A 125 3.97 -7.36 -5.71
CA ASP A 125 4.40 -7.60 -7.08
C ASP A 125 3.81 -6.47 -7.94
N ASP A 126 4.68 -5.57 -8.39
CA ASP A 126 4.28 -4.38 -9.14
C ASP A 126 3.71 -4.71 -10.53
N GLU A 127 4.19 -5.79 -11.17
CA GLU A 127 3.65 -6.24 -12.45
C GLU A 127 2.23 -6.79 -12.27
N LYS A 128 2.01 -7.66 -11.27
CA LYS A 128 0.66 -8.15 -10.95
C LYS A 128 -0.28 -7.03 -10.54
N PHE A 129 0.21 -6.07 -9.76
CA PHE A 129 -0.56 -4.88 -9.39
C PHE A 129 -0.96 -4.08 -10.63
N ALA A 130 -0.04 -3.86 -11.56
CA ALA A 130 -0.28 -3.09 -12.77
C ALA A 130 -1.27 -3.78 -13.72
N ARG A 131 -1.16 -5.11 -13.91
CA ARG A 131 -2.12 -5.92 -14.68
C ARG A 131 -3.54 -5.79 -14.09
N PHE A 132 -3.67 -6.04 -12.78
CA PHE A 132 -4.94 -5.87 -12.06
C PHE A 132 -5.50 -4.45 -12.20
N TRP A 133 -4.65 -3.43 -12.10
CA TRP A 133 -5.06 -2.03 -12.20
C TRP A 133 -5.64 -1.69 -13.57
N LEU A 134 -5.00 -2.15 -14.65
CA LEU A 134 -5.46 -1.94 -16.02
C LEU A 134 -6.81 -2.62 -16.24
N GLU A 135 -6.92 -3.91 -15.93
CA GLU A 135 -8.15 -4.68 -16.09
C GLU A 135 -9.33 -4.03 -15.33
N HIS A 136 -9.12 -3.69 -14.06
CA HIS A 136 -10.17 -3.08 -13.25
C HIS A 136 -10.58 -1.69 -13.77
N ARG A 137 -9.63 -0.90 -14.30
CA ARG A 137 -9.95 0.43 -14.83
C ARG A 137 -10.73 0.35 -16.13
N PHE A 138 -10.36 -0.52 -17.07
CA PHE A 138 -11.11 -0.74 -18.31
C PHE A 138 -12.54 -1.25 -18.05
N LEU A 139 -12.71 -2.13 -17.06
CA LEU A 139 -14.04 -2.65 -16.70
C LEU A 139 -14.94 -1.59 -16.06
N GLN A 140 -14.39 -0.67 -15.27
CA GLN A 140 -15.18 0.26 -14.45
C GLN A 140 -15.28 1.68 -15.01
N LYS A 141 -14.31 2.13 -15.81
CA LYS A 141 -14.18 3.52 -16.23
C LYS A 141 -13.58 3.61 -17.63
N GLY A 142 -14.35 4.18 -18.56
CA GLY A 142 -13.79 4.80 -19.76
C GLY A 142 -12.65 5.74 -19.37
N THR A 143 -11.42 5.30 -19.59
CA THR A 143 -10.19 5.98 -19.17
C THR A 143 -9.16 5.79 -20.28
N SER A 144 -8.56 6.89 -20.74
CA SER A 144 -7.54 6.82 -21.78
C SER A 144 -6.30 6.06 -21.31
N VAL A 145 -5.62 5.42 -22.26
CA VAL A 145 -4.30 4.78 -22.05
C VAL A 145 -3.32 5.78 -21.44
N ARG A 146 -3.28 7.02 -21.95
CA ARG A 146 -2.38 8.07 -21.42
C ARG A 146 -2.60 8.30 -19.92
N ARG A 147 -3.85 8.35 -19.48
CA ARG A 147 -4.18 8.54 -18.07
C ARG A 147 -3.84 7.31 -17.24
N LEU A 148 -4.06 6.11 -17.77
CA LEU A 148 -3.67 4.87 -17.10
C LEU A 148 -2.16 4.80 -16.85
N LYS A 149 -1.35 5.17 -17.86
CA LYS A 149 0.11 5.26 -17.72
C LYS A 149 0.51 6.24 -16.61
N LEU A 150 -0.14 7.40 -16.54
CA LEU A 150 0.12 8.38 -15.48
C LEU A 150 -0.28 7.86 -14.09
N GLU A 151 -1.43 7.21 -13.96
CA GLU A 151 -1.87 6.61 -12.69
C GLU A 151 -0.87 5.55 -12.21
N LEU A 152 -0.45 4.63 -13.09
CA LEU A 152 0.54 3.59 -12.75
C LEU A 152 1.91 4.20 -12.39
N ALA A 153 2.37 5.21 -13.12
CA ALA A 153 3.61 5.91 -12.79
C ALA A 153 3.52 6.62 -11.43
N GLN A 154 2.37 7.22 -11.08
CA GLN A 154 2.13 7.78 -9.74
C GLN A 154 2.14 6.70 -8.66
N LYS A 155 1.75 5.47 -8.99
CA LYS A 155 1.89 4.28 -8.14
C LYS A 155 3.30 3.68 -8.13
N GLY A 156 4.25 4.30 -8.83
CA GLY A 156 5.67 3.91 -8.80
C GLY A 156 6.02 2.72 -9.67
N ILE A 157 5.12 2.32 -10.57
CA ILE A 157 5.40 1.26 -11.54
C ILE A 157 6.37 1.79 -12.59
N ASP A 158 7.34 0.96 -12.97
CA ASP A 158 8.35 1.33 -13.95
C ASP A 158 7.74 1.56 -15.34
N ARG A 159 8.36 2.47 -16.11
CA ARG A 159 7.87 2.87 -17.43
C ARG A 159 7.93 1.74 -18.45
N GLU A 160 8.95 0.87 -18.38
CA GLU A 160 9.08 -0.28 -19.28
C GLU A 160 7.94 -1.27 -19.02
N THR A 161 7.70 -1.61 -17.76
CA THR A 161 6.57 -2.48 -17.35
C THR A 161 5.23 -1.88 -17.79
N ILE A 162 5.01 -0.58 -17.59
CA ILE A 162 3.80 0.10 -18.06
C ILE A 162 3.68 0.01 -19.58
N GLY A 163 4.76 0.26 -20.32
CA GLY A 163 4.78 0.20 -21.78
C GLY A 163 4.42 -1.17 -22.31
N GLN A 164 5.06 -2.21 -21.77
CA GLN A 164 4.80 -3.60 -22.12
C GLN A 164 3.34 -3.98 -21.84
N LEU A 165 2.84 -3.76 -20.62
CA LEU A 165 1.48 -4.13 -20.24
C LEU A 165 0.42 -3.41 -21.06
N VAL A 166 0.62 -2.14 -21.40
CA VAL A 166 -0.29 -1.41 -22.28
C VAL A 166 -0.27 -1.98 -23.69
N SER A 167 0.90 -2.36 -24.22
CA SER A 167 1.01 -2.95 -25.56
C SER A 167 0.37 -4.33 -25.66
N GLU A 168 0.44 -5.13 -24.60
CA GLU A 168 -0.20 -6.46 -24.51
C GLU A 168 -1.73 -6.33 -24.42
N ASN A 169 -2.22 -5.28 -23.75
CA ASN A 169 -3.63 -5.15 -23.39
C ASN A 169 -4.42 -4.33 -24.43
N ILE A 170 -4.39 -4.80 -25.67
CA ILE A 170 -4.98 -4.21 -26.90
C ILE A 170 -6.49 -3.93 -26.73
N ARG A 171 -6.85 -2.88 -26.00
CA ARG A 171 -8.15 -2.21 -26.10
C ARG A 171 -7.93 -0.84 -26.69
N SER A 172 -8.59 -0.55 -27.81
CA SER A 172 -8.48 0.76 -28.46
C SER A 172 -9.01 1.84 -27.52
N ASP A 173 -8.29 2.95 -27.43
CA ASP A 173 -8.76 4.17 -26.76
C ASP A 173 -10.14 4.61 -27.29
N ASP A 174 -10.51 4.22 -28.53
CA ASP A 174 -11.80 4.48 -29.15
C ASP A 174 -13.00 3.91 -28.37
N GLU A 175 -12.90 2.66 -27.90
CA GLU A 175 -14.00 2.03 -27.15
C GLU A 175 -14.25 2.76 -25.84
N GLU A 176 -13.16 3.11 -25.14
CA GLU A 176 -13.23 3.82 -23.87
C GLU A 176 -13.70 5.27 -24.06
N LEU A 177 -13.28 5.91 -25.15
CA LEU A 177 -13.75 7.23 -25.54
C LEU A 177 -15.26 7.25 -25.78
N ARG A 178 -15.79 6.30 -26.58
CA ARG A 178 -17.23 6.16 -26.84
C ARG A 178 -18.04 5.95 -25.55
N LYS A 179 -17.55 5.12 -24.62
CA LYS A 179 -18.20 4.91 -23.31
C LYS A 179 -18.31 6.22 -22.51
N ILE A 180 -17.26 7.05 -22.50
CA ILE A 180 -17.32 8.36 -21.81
C ILE A 180 -18.26 9.30 -22.53
N ILE A 181 -18.21 9.32 -23.87
CA ILE A 181 -19.08 10.17 -24.68
C ILE A 181 -20.53 9.89 -24.35
N ALA A 182 -20.97 8.63 -24.47
CA ALA A 182 -22.32 8.20 -24.12
C ALA A 182 -22.71 8.60 -22.68
N LYS A 183 -21.78 8.48 -21.72
CA LYS A 183 -22.05 8.78 -20.30
C LYS A 183 -22.05 10.27 -19.96
N LYS A 184 -21.39 11.14 -20.74
CA LYS A 184 -21.12 12.54 -20.33
C LYS A 184 -21.66 13.58 -21.29
N ARG A 185 -21.97 13.24 -22.54
CA ARG A 185 -22.41 14.18 -23.58
C ARG A 185 -23.57 15.06 -23.13
N TYR A 186 -24.57 14.47 -22.45
CA TYR A 186 -25.74 15.21 -21.94
C TYR A 186 -25.39 16.40 -21.04
N LYS A 187 -24.25 16.37 -20.34
CA LYS A 187 -23.79 17.47 -19.47
C LYS A 187 -23.18 18.65 -20.22
N TYR A 188 -22.85 18.46 -21.49
CA TYR A 188 -22.19 19.45 -22.34
C TYR A 188 -23.03 19.76 -23.59
N ALA A 189 -24.34 19.49 -23.54
CA ALA A 189 -25.25 19.83 -24.62
C ALA A 189 -25.15 21.33 -24.96
N GLY A 190 -24.93 21.64 -26.24
CA GLY A 190 -24.80 23.02 -26.73
C GLY A 190 -23.39 23.62 -26.66
N ASP A 191 -22.39 22.93 -26.07
CA ASP A 191 -21.01 23.42 -26.01
C ASP A 191 -20.01 22.30 -26.30
N GLN A 192 -19.87 21.99 -27.59
CA GLN A 192 -18.96 20.94 -28.08
C GLN A 192 -17.50 21.26 -27.77
N GLN A 193 -17.10 22.54 -27.80
CA GLN A 193 -15.73 22.95 -27.52
C GLN A 193 -15.34 22.64 -26.06
N LYS A 194 -16.23 22.92 -25.10
CA LYS A 194 -16.03 22.56 -23.70
C LYS A 194 -16.01 21.05 -23.48
N PHE A 195 -16.78 20.29 -24.27
CA PHE A 195 -16.76 18.84 -24.19
C PHE A 195 -15.45 18.24 -24.72
N MET A 196 -14.97 18.71 -25.87
CA MET A 196 -13.66 18.33 -26.40
C MET A 196 -12.53 18.64 -25.41
N ALA A 197 -12.55 19.82 -24.78
CA ALA A 197 -11.59 20.18 -23.75
C ALA A 197 -11.66 19.26 -22.51
N TYR A 198 -12.86 18.80 -22.13
CA TYR A 198 -13.02 17.81 -21.07
C TYR A 198 -12.38 16.47 -21.42
N LEU A 199 -12.66 15.94 -22.62
CA LEU A 199 -12.11 14.67 -23.10
C LEU A 199 -10.58 14.73 -23.23
N ALA A 200 -10.03 15.84 -23.72
CA ALA A 200 -8.58 16.07 -23.77
C ALA A 200 -7.96 16.04 -22.36
N ARG A 201 -8.61 16.65 -21.35
CA ARG A 201 -8.19 16.53 -19.94
C ARG A 201 -8.33 15.11 -19.38
N GLN A 202 -9.19 14.27 -19.96
CA GLN A 202 -9.24 12.85 -19.62
C GLN A 202 -8.10 12.04 -20.28
N GLY A 203 -7.33 12.65 -21.18
CA GLY A 203 -6.11 12.10 -21.76
C GLY A 203 -6.26 11.48 -23.15
N PHE A 204 -7.44 11.60 -23.78
CA PHE A 204 -7.66 11.18 -25.17
C PHE A 204 -6.97 12.12 -26.14
N SER A 205 -6.51 11.59 -27.28
CA SER A 205 -5.89 12.41 -28.31
C SER A 205 -6.94 13.30 -28.98
N TYR A 206 -6.49 14.44 -29.50
CA TYR A 206 -7.40 15.36 -30.17
C TYR A 206 -8.01 14.75 -31.45
N ASP A 207 -7.23 13.93 -32.16
CA ASP A 207 -7.67 13.28 -33.39
C ASP A 207 -8.75 12.24 -33.11
N ASP A 208 -8.59 11.39 -32.06
CA ASP A 208 -9.61 10.42 -31.66
C ASP A 208 -10.90 11.11 -31.20
N ILE A 209 -10.77 12.22 -30.44
CA ILE A 209 -11.92 13.02 -30.01
C ILE A 209 -12.68 13.58 -31.20
N ARG A 210 -11.96 14.14 -32.19
CA ARG A 210 -12.57 14.72 -33.38
C ARG A 210 -13.26 13.63 -34.22
N ALA A 211 -12.59 12.50 -34.43
CA ALA A 211 -13.16 11.36 -35.16
C ALA A 211 -14.42 10.83 -34.47
N ALA A 212 -14.39 10.63 -33.15
CA ALA A 212 -15.51 10.10 -32.39
C ALA A 212 -16.71 11.05 -32.30
N LEU A 213 -16.50 12.37 -32.32
CA LEU A 213 -17.59 13.37 -32.30
C LEU A 213 -18.08 13.76 -33.69
N GLY A 214 -17.22 13.68 -34.71
CA GLY A 214 -17.57 14.00 -36.10
C GLY A 214 -18.36 12.90 -36.80
N GLY A 215 -18.09 11.63 -36.48
CA GLY A 215 -18.76 10.47 -37.08
C GLY A 215 -20.24 10.27 -36.71
N GLU A 216 -20.80 11.08 -35.81
CA GLU A 216 -22.23 11.04 -35.45
C GLU A 216 -23.06 12.13 -36.17
N SER A 217 -22.51 12.75 -37.22
CA SER A 217 -23.20 13.80 -37.99
C SER A 217 -24.02 13.24 -39.18
N ASP A 218 -23.95 11.93 -39.43
CA ASP A 218 -24.48 11.25 -40.63
C ASP A 218 -25.49 10.11 -40.32
N GLU A 219 -26.21 10.17 -39.19
CA GLU A 219 -27.43 9.37 -38.92
C GLU A 219 -28.59 10.28 -38.46
#